data_AF-A0A1L9RZR0-F1
#
_entry.id   AF-A0A1L9RZR0-F1
#
_cell.length_a   1.000
_cell.length_b   1.000
_cell.length_c   1.000
_cell.angle_alpha   90.00
_cell.angle_beta   90.00
_cell.angle_gamma   90.00
#
_symmetry.space_group_name_H-M   'P 1'
#
loop_
_entity.id
_entity.type
_entity.pdbx_description
1 polymer ?
#
loop_
_entity_poly.entity_id
_entity_poly.type
_entity_poly.pdbx_seq_one_letter_code
_entity_poly.pdbx_strand_id
1 'polypeptide(L)'
;MFAIGSAAARAASRFPKWTQIRSVSTLEGSPYIYVFPNEKSPTESHFLSLLPSEPTNPDVAIGVTSKLPPTPDSFKENPKFLETLHDVLSKNAHNDPDAISQAQVMISTSGANLSSGGVLLTGGRARRRRDAADSSGGASGQGGVGSAGRGGWIHISDERRPPEYGRIPWPEDIFGSLEVDSEGNFVGENGNYSPSGTYRVITRDGILGLSPFLREKLVQKLREQGSQ
;
A
#
# COMPACT_ATOMS: atom_id res chain seq x y z
N MET A 1 21.34 68.81 48.86
CA MET A 1 20.90 67.42 49.10
C MET A 1 20.22 66.93 47.83
N PHE A 2 20.85 65.99 47.12
CA PHE A 2 20.43 65.55 45.77
C PHE A 2 19.70 64.19 45.81
N ALA A 3 18.67 64.11 44.97
CA ALA A 3 18.20 62.98 44.14
C ALA A 3 17.51 61.74 44.75
N ILE A 4 16.18 61.74 44.53
CA ILE A 4 15.28 60.72 43.96
C ILE A 4 15.93 59.44 43.39
N GLY A 5 15.29 58.28 43.60
CA GLY A 5 15.45 57.10 42.73
C GLY A 5 14.68 55.84 43.16
N SER A 6 13.38 55.77 42.83
CA SER A 6 12.61 54.50 42.86
C SER A 6 13.17 53.51 41.84
N ALA A 7 13.44 52.27 42.27
CA ALA A 7 13.70 51.14 41.38
C ALA A 7 12.60 50.09 41.56
N ALA A 8 11.54 50.20 40.74
CA ALA A 8 10.56 49.14 40.56
C ALA A 8 11.17 48.05 39.66
N ALA A 9 11.52 46.91 40.25
CA ALA A 9 11.98 45.74 39.51
C ALA A 9 10.82 45.15 38.70
N ARG A 10 10.88 45.27 37.37
CA ARG A 10 9.96 44.59 36.46
C ARG A 10 10.30 43.11 36.41
N ALA A 11 9.50 42.28 37.09
CA ALA A 11 9.50 40.84 36.87
C ALA A 11 8.93 40.57 35.47
N ALA A 12 9.79 40.13 34.55
CA ALA A 12 9.37 39.67 33.23
C ALA A 12 8.57 38.37 33.39
N SER A 13 7.27 38.45 33.12
CA SER A 13 6.41 37.26 33.00
C SER A 13 6.91 36.41 31.84
N ARG A 14 7.60 35.31 32.14
CA ARG A 14 7.90 34.27 31.15
C ARG A 14 6.56 33.60 30.82
N PHE A 15 5.88 34.10 29.79
CA PHE A 15 4.74 33.42 29.23
C PHE A 15 5.16 31.99 28.85
N PRO A 16 4.44 30.95 29.29
CA PRO A 16 4.72 29.60 28.85
C PRO A 16 4.61 29.58 27.32
N LYS A 17 5.61 29.00 26.66
CA LYS A 17 5.59 28.78 25.21
C LYS A 17 4.32 27.99 24.93
N TRP A 18 3.32 28.70 24.44
CA TRP A 18 2.09 28.15 23.90
C TRP A 18 2.50 26.99 23.02
N THR A 19 2.20 25.78 23.48
CA THR A 19 2.25 24.56 22.67
C THR A 19 1.47 24.89 21.41
N GLN A 20 2.19 25.09 20.31
CA GLN A 20 1.60 25.16 19.00
C GLN A 20 0.95 23.79 18.79
N ILE A 21 -0.33 23.68 19.14
CA ILE A 21 -1.14 22.54 18.75
C ILE A 21 -1.30 22.73 17.24
N ARG A 22 -0.37 22.17 16.46
CA ARG A 22 -0.55 22.09 15.02
C ARG A 22 -1.72 21.14 14.79
N SER A 23 -2.73 21.63 14.09
CA SER A 23 -3.86 20.80 13.68
C SER A 23 -3.33 19.74 12.73
N VAL A 24 -3.32 18.50 13.19
CA VAL A 24 -3.06 17.33 12.36
C VAL A 24 -4.20 17.24 11.35
N SER A 25 -3.98 17.71 10.12
CA SER A 25 -4.94 17.54 9.03
C SER A 25 -4.76 16.16 8.43
N THR A 26 -5.80 15.34 8.46
CA THR A 26 -5.83 14.08 7.69
C THR A 26 -6.16 14.40 6.23
N LEU A 27 -5.58 13.64 5.29
CA LEU A 27 -5.93 13.78 3.87
C LEU A 27 -7.41 13.39 3.65
N GLU A 28 -8.14 14.17 2.86
CA GLU A 28 -9.52 13.84 2.48
C GLU A 28 -9.57 12.48 1.76
N GLY A 29 -10.37 11.55 2.28
CA GLY A 29 -10.49 10.18 1.76
C GLY A 29 -9.50 9.17 2.34
N SER A 30 -8.54 9.57 3.19
CA SER A 30 -7.60 8.65 3.85
C SER A 30 -7.34 9.05 5.31
N PRO A 31 -8.14 8.54 6.27
CA PRO A 31 -8.08 8.97 7.67
C PRO A 31 -6.77 8.59 8.38
N TYR A 32 -5.99 7.69 7.80
CA TYR A 32 -4.73 7.17 8.37
C TYR A 32 -3.49 7.92 7.90
N ILE A 33 -3.64 8.89 6.99
CA ILE A 33 -2.52 9.65 6.43
C ILE A 33 -2.57 11.06 6.99
N TYR A 34 -1.56 11.39 7.77
CA TYR A 34 -1.42 12.66 8.43
C TYR A 34 -0.58 13.61 7.58
N VAL A 35 -1.09 14.83 7.42
CA VAL A 35 -0.45 15.91 6.67
C VAL A 35 0.12 16.91 7.66
N PHE A 36 1.44 17.09 7.61
CA PHE A 36 2.15 18.06 8.45
C PHE A 36 2.67 19.23 7.59
N PRO A 37 2.41 20.50 7.96
CA PRO A 37 2.99 21.64 7.26
C PRO A 37 4.50 21.74 7.55
N ASN A 38 5.31 21.91 6.51
CA ASN A 38 6.76 22.11 6.66
C ASN A 38 7.07 23.46 7.30
N GLU A 39 8.00 23.49 8.25
CA GLU A 39 8.45 24.70 8.94
C GLU A 39 9.20 25.68 8.03
N LYS A 40 9.77 25.20 6.92
CA LYS A 40 10.57 26.01 5.99
C LYS A 40 9.75 26.67 4.87
N SER A 41 8.60 26.11 4.50
CA SER A 41 7.67 26.70 3.54
C SER A 41 6.24 26.18 3.78
N PRO A 42 5.48 26.81 4.69
CA PRO A 42 4.16 26.34 5.13
C PRO A 42 3.09 26.25 4.02
N THR A 43 3.31 26.96 2.91
CA THR A 43 2.38 27.09 1.78
C THR A 43 2.71 26.22 0.58
N GLU A 44 3.92 25.66 0.52
CA GLU A 44 4.43 24.99 -0.69
C GLU A 44 4.90 23.56 -0.44
N SER A 45 5.05 23.13 0.81
CA SER A 45 5.44 21.75 1.11
C SER A 45 4.76 21.19 2.36
N HIS A 46 4.13 20.05 2.19
CA HIS A 46 3.48 19.27 3.23
C HIS A 46 4.15 17.89 3.31
N PHE A 47 4.46 17.45 4.53
CA PHE A 47 4.93 16.11 4.79
C PHE A 47 3.74 15.16 4.96
N LEU A 48 3.80 14.00 4.32
CA LEU A 48 2.84 12.92 4.51
C LEU A 48 3.47 11.86 5.41
N SER A 49 2.78 11.50 6.48
CA SER A 49 3.23 10.50 7.46
C SER A 49 2.09 9.58 7.85
N LEU A 50 2.40 8.31 8.10
CA LEU A 50 1.46 7.33 8.67
C LEU A 50 1.39 7.42 10.21
N LEU A 51 2.33 8.13 10.84
CA LEU A 51 2.37 8.28 12.29
C LEU A 51 1.82 9.66 12.72
N PRO A 52 1.01 9.71 13.79
CA PRO A 52 0.53 10.97 14.37
C PRO A 52 1.56 11.66 15.27
N SER A 53 2.83 11.21 15.31
CA SER A 53 3.86 11.70 16.23
C SER A 53 4.62 12.91 15.68
N GLU A 54 4.72 13.96 16.50
CA GLU A 54 5.61 15.10 16.31
C GLU A 54 6.88 14.90 17.18
N PRO A 55 8.11 15.11 16.68
CA PRO A 55 8.49 15.65 15.36
C PRO A 55 8.44 14.62 14.23
N THR A 56 8.02 15.05 13.04
CA THR A 56 8.06 14.24 11.83
C THR A 56 9.51 13.98 11.44
N ASN A 57 10.03 12.78 11.74
CA ASN A 57 11.34 12.37 11.24
C ASN A 57 11.26 12.26 9.70
N PRO A 58 12.04 13.03 8.94
CA PRO A 58 12.00 12.98 7.48
C PRO A 58 12.34 11.61 6.92
N ASP A 59 13.06 10.78 7.68
CA ASP A 59 13.44 9.42 7.27
C ASP A 59 12.28 8.42 7.32
N VAL A 60 11.28 8.67 8.19
CA VAL A 60 10.11 7.79 8.43
C VAL A 60 8.88 8.30 7.67
N ALA A 61 8.92 9.54 7.18
CA ALA A 61 7.85 10.13 6.39
C ALA A 61 7.69 9.41 5.03
N ILE A 62 6.43 9.30 4.57
CA ILE A 62 6.08 8.73 3.27
C ILE A 62 6.72 9.57 2.14
N GLY A 63 6.66 10.89 2.28
CA GLY A 63 7.27 11.82 1.34
C GLY A 63 6.78 13.26 1.53
N VAL A 64 7.12 14.10 0.56
CA VAL A 64 6.78 15.52 0.55
C VAL A 64 5.86 15.81 -0.62
N THR A 65 4.74 16.47 -0.39
CA THR A 65 3.86 16.99 -1.44
C THR A 65 3.86 18.51 -1.46
N SER A 66 3.76 19.10 -2.65
CA SER A 66 3.60 20.55 -2.83
C SER A 66 2.17 21.02 -3.06
N LYS A 67 1.24 20.10 -3.37
CA LYS A 67 -0.18 20.38 -3.61
C LYS A 67 -1.05 19.37 -2.86
N LEU A 68 -2.24 19.81 -2.46
CA LEU A 68 -3.31 18.99 -1.88
C LEU A 68 -4.55 19.14 -2.79
N PRO A 69 -5.11 18.05 -3.36
CA PRO A 69 -4.68 16.65 -3.24
C PRO A 69 -3.34 16.38 -3.93
N PRO A 70 -2.53 15.42 -3.43
CA PRO A 70 -1.24 15.11 -4.00
C PRO A 70 -1.39 14.46 -5.39
N THR A 71 -0.73 15.02 -6.39
CA THR A 71 -0.60 14.42 -7.72
C THR A 71 0.77 13.76 -7.85
N PRO A 72 0.95 12.78 -8.76
CA PRO A 72 2.25 12.16 -9.00
C PRO A 72 3.35 13.17 -9.37
N ASP A 73 2.99 14.32 -9.97
CA ASP A 73 3.94 15.38 -10.32
C ASP A 73 4.30 16.29 -9.14
N SER A 74 3.44 16.37 -8.12
CA SER A 74 3.63 17.24 -6.96
C SER A 74 4.25 16.53 -5.77
N PHE A 75 4.35 15.20 -5.81
CA PHE A 75 4.81 14.35 -4.72
C PHE A 75 6.22 13.82 -4.97
N LYS A 76 7.08 13.95 -3.97
CA LYS A 76 8.40 13.36 -3.93
C LYS A 76 8.43 12.26 -2.87
N GLU A 77 8.60 11.03 -3.34
CA GLU A 77 8.64 9.84 -2.50
C GLU A 77 9.96 9.76 -1.71
N ASN A 78 9.89 9.21 -0.50
CA ASN A 78 11.08 8.91 0.29
C ASN A 78 11.54 7.46 0.03
N PRO A 79 12.76 7.22 -0.49
CA PRO A 79 13.25 5.87 -0.77
C PRO A 79 13.40 5.02 0.50
N LYS A 80 13.76 5.61 1.65
CA LYS A 80 13.88 4.88 2.93
C LYS A 80 12.55 4.29 3.40
N PHE A 81 11.47 4.99 3.12
CA PHE A 81 10.12 4.52 3.41
C PHE A 81 9.77 3.31 2.53
N LEU A 82 10.08 3.34 1.23
CA LEU A 82 9.84 2.22 0.32
C LEU A 82 10.65 0.98 0.72
N GLU A 83 11.91 1.14 1.12
CA GLU A 83 12.73 0.04 1.64
C GLU A 83 12.09 -0.59 2.89
N THR A 84 11.63 0.24 3.82
CA THR A 84 10.94 -0.24 5.03
C THR A 84 9.62 -0.93 4.69
N LEU A 85 8.87 -0.41 3.73
CA LEU A 85 7.63 -1.00 3.24
C LEU A 85 7.89 -2.39 2.66
N HIS A 86 8.88 -2.53 1.77
CA HIS A 86 9.23 -3.83 1.20
C HIS A 86 9.78 -4.81 2.25
N ASP A 87 10.53 -4.35 3.25
CA ASP A 87 10.96 -5.19 4.37
C ASP A 87 9.76 -5.73 5.16
N VAL A 88 8.80 -4.87 5.49
CA VAL A 88 7.56 -5.26 6.19
C VAL A 88 6.73 -6.23 5.35
N LEU A 89 6.58 -5.98 4.05
CA LEU A 89 5.86 -6.87 3.15
C LEU A 89 6.54 -8.23 3.05
N SER A 90 7.86 -8.27 2.86
CA SER A 90 8.58 -9.54 2.80
C SER A 90 8.36 -10.40 4.04
N LYS A 91 8.25 -9.78 5.23
CA LYS A 91 8.07 -10.46 6.52
C LYS A 91 6.63 -10.81 6.85
N ASN A 92 5.65 -10.05 6.35
CA ASN A 92 4.27 -10.16 6.82
C ASN A 92 3.26 -10.48 5.72
N ALA A 93 3.59 -10.32 4.44
CA ALA A 93 2.63 -10.49 3.34
C ALA A 93 2.07 -11.91 3.24
N HIS A 94 2.84 -12.94 3.62
CA HIS A 94 2.33 -14.32 3.67
C HIS A 94 1.31 -14.57 4.79
N ASN A 95 1.25 -13.70 5.80
CA ASN A 95 0.28 -13.78 6.90
C ASN A 95 -0.97 -12.92 6.66
N ASP A 96 -1.01 -12.20 5.53
CA ASP A 96 -2.13 -11.34 5.20
C ASP A 96 -3.35 -12.19 4.80
N PRO A 97 -4.53 -11.99 5.42
CA PRO A 97 -5.71 -12.80 5.13
C PRO A 97 -6.16 -12.71 3.67
N ASP A 98 -5.96 -11.57 3.02
CA ASP A 98 -6.32 -11.40 1.61
C ASP A 98 -5.36 -12.20 0.70
N ALA A 99 -4.06 -12.17 1.00
CA ALA A 99 -3.07 -13.00 0.32
C ALA A 99 -3.36 -14.51 0.47
N ILE A 100 -3.65 -14.96 1.70
CA ILE A 100 -4.02 -16.36 1.98
C ILE A 100 -5.27 -16.75 1.20
N SER A 101 -6.29 -15.88 1.18
CA SER A 101 -7.54 -16.13 0.44
C SER A 101 -7.30 -16.25 -1.06
N GLN A 102 -6.47 -15.37 -1.63
CA GLN A 102 -6.09 -15.43 -3.04
C GLN A 102 -5.33 -16.72 -3.37
N ALA A 103 -4.39 -17.13 -2.51
CA ALA A 103 -3.67 -18.39 -2.65
C ALA A 103 -4.65 -19.57 -2.66
N GLN A 104 -5.55 -19.65 -1.68
CA GLN A 104 -6.52 -20.75 -1.55
C GLN A 104 -7.43 -20.90 -2.78
N VAL A 105 -7.91 -19.79 -3.33
CA VAL A 105 -8.72 -19.86 -4.55
C VAL A 105 -7.87 -20.17 -5.79
N MET A 106 -6.59 -19.79 -5.79
CA MET A 106 -5.69 -20.17 -6.87
C MET A 106 -5.58 -21.69 -7.01
N ILE A 107 -5.47 -22.44 -5.91
CA ILE A 107 -5.47 -23.91 -5.96
C ILE A 107 -6.86 -24.44 -6.29
N SER A 108 -7.93 -23.88 -5.72
CA SER A 108 -9.28 -24.39 -5.99
C SER A 108 -9.65 -24.26 -7.47
N THR A 109 -9.24 -23.16 -8.11
CA THR A 109 -9.40 -22.94 -9.55
C THR A 109 -8.46 -23.85 -10.35
N SER A 110 -7.20 -24.01 -9.91
CA SER A 110 -6.23 -24.91 -10.56
C SER A 110 -6.64 -26.38 -10.53
N GLY A 111 -7.31 -26.83 -9.46
CA GLY A 111 -7.86 -28.18 -9.32
C GLY A 111 -9.16 -28.40 -10.08
N ALA A 112 -10.03 -27.38 -10.14
CA ALA A 112 -11.26 -27.43 -10.94
C ALA A 112 -10.98 -27.49 -12.45
N ASN A 113 -9.91 -26.83 -12.91
CA ASN A 113 -9.50 -26.82 -14.31
C ASN A 113 -8.79 -28.13 -14.73
N LEU A 114 -8.30 -28.94 -13.79
CA LEU A 114 -7.69 -30.25 -14.07
C LEU A 114 -8.72 -31.36 -14.29
N SER A 115 -9.96 -31.18 -13.81
CA SER A 115 -11.11 -32.01 -14.25
C SER A 115 -11.65 -31.58 -15.62
N SER A 116 -11.24 -30.42 -16.12
CA SER A 116 -11.58 -29.90 -17.45
C SER A 116 -10.43 -30.13 -18.44
N GLY A 117 -9.74 -31.27 -18.34
CA GLY A 117 -9.39 -31.96 -19.57
C GLY A 117 -10.68 -32.07 -20.39
N GLY A 118 -10.66 -31.56 -21.62
CA GLY A 118 -11.78 -31.70 -22.53
C GLY A 118 -12.34 -33.12 -22.46
N VAL A 119 -13.67 -33.23 -22.52
CA VAL A 119 -14.47 -34.46 -22.40
C VAL A 119 -14.81 -34.88 -20.96
N LEU A 120 -15.68 -34.12 -20.30
CA LEU A 120 -16.72 -34.74 -19.46
C LEU A 120 -17.86 -35.23 -20.36
N LEU A 121 -17.68 -36.46 -20.85
CA LEU A 121 -18.68 -37.50 -21.03
C LEU A 121 -20.12 -37.05 -21.40
N THR A 122 -20.33 -36.97 -22.71
CA THR A 122 -21.39 -37.68 -23.45
C THR A 122 -22.75 -37.85 -22.77
N GLY A 123 -23.63 -36.87 -23.01
CA GLY A 123 -25.09 -37.07 -22.98
C GLY A 123 -25.87 -36.26 -24.01
N GLY A 124 -25.23 -35.31 -24.71
CA GLY A 124 -25.90 -34.41 -25.65
C GLY A 124 -25.45 -34.64 -27.09
N ARG A 125 -26.38 -35.15 -27.92
CA ARG A 125 -26.21 -35.32 -29.38
C ARG A 125 -25.53 -34.10 -30.02
N ALA A 126 -24.42 -34.36 -30.71
CA ALA A 126 -23.72 -33.42 -31.56
C ALA A 126 -24.68 -32.75 -32.57
N ARG A 127 -24.85 -31.44 -32.46
CA ARG A 127 -25.36 -30.60 -33.55
C ARG A 127 -24.28 -29.59 -33.89
N ARG A 128 -23.53 -29.88 -34.96
CA ARG A 128 -22.66 -28.90 -35.63
C ARG A 128 -23.52 -27.71 -36.04
N ARG A 129 -23.32 -26.55 -35.41
CA ARG A 129 -23.57 -25.26 -36.05
C ARG A 129 -22.24 -24.53 -36.13
N ARG A 130 -21.77 -24.40 -37.38
CA ARG A 130 -20.82 -23.36 -37.77
C ARG A 130 -21.62 -22.08 -37.74
N ASP A 131 -21.34 -21.20 -36.80
CA ASP A 131 -21.60 -19.78 -36.95
C ASP A 131 -20.39 -19.07 -36.37
N ALA A 132 -19.61 -18.50 -37.29
CA ALA A 132 -18.51 -17.60 -37.00
C ALA A 132 -19.11 -16.35 -36.35
N ALA A 133 -18.98 -16.26 -35.03
CA ALA A 133 -18.98 -14.99 -34.34
C ALA A 133 -17.57 -14.83 -33.80
N ASP A 134 -16.80 -13.97 -34.48
CA ASP A 134 -15.54 -13.42 -34.01
C ASP A 134 -15.78 -12.73 -32.66
N SER A 135 -15.80 -13.52 -31.59
CA SER A 135 -15.71 -13.02 -30.23
C SER A 135 -14.27 -12.57 -30.06
N SER A 136 -14.04 -11.31 -30.43
CA SER A 136 -12.91 -10.49 -30.01
C SER A 136 -12.96 -10.24 -28.50
N GLY A 137 -13.00 -11.32 -27.72
CA GLY A 137 -12.70 -11.30 -26.31
C GLY A 137 -11.22 -10.95 -26.17
N GLY A 138 -10.95 -9.67 -25.93
CA GLY A 138 -9.60 -9.15 -25.78
C GLY A 138 -8.77 -9.99 -24.80
N ALA A 139 -7.49 -10.17 -25.15
CA ALA A 139 -6.51 -10.91 -24.35
C ALA A 139 -6.31 -10.37 -22.91
N SER A 140 -6.95 -9.25 -22.55
CA SER A 140 -6.97 -8.65 -21.21
C SER A 140 -7.64 -9.52 -20.14
N GLY A 141 -8.32 -10.61 -20.52
CA GLY A 141 -8.94 -11.58 -19.61
C GLY A 141 -8.13 -12.86 -19.37
N GLN A 142 -6.96 -13.03 -19.99
CA GLN A 142 -6.11 -14.22 -19.83
C GLN A 142 -5.12 -14.12 -18.65
N GLY A 143 -5.42 -13.33 -17.63
CA GLY A 143 -4.75 -13.42 -16.32
C GLY A 143 -5.18 -14.70 -15.60
N GLY A 144 -4.86 -15.85 -16.18
CA GLY A 144 -5.36 -17.15 -15.73
C GLY A 144 -4.81 -17.52 -14.36
N VAL A 145 -5.68 -17.50 -13.36
CA VAL A 145 -5.47 -18.16 -12.07
C VAL A 145 -5.57 -19.66 -12.32
N GLY A 146 -4.45 -20.30 -12.63
CA GLY A 146 -4.43 -21.71 -13.03
C GLY A 146 -3.03 -22.23 -13.21
N SER A 147 -2.35 -22.55 -12.10
CA SER A 147 -1.11 -23.30 -12.15
C SER A 147 -1.43 -24.77 -12.05
N ALA A 148 -1.63 -25.43 -13.19
CA ALA A 148 -1.98 -26.84 -13.42
C ALA A 148 -1.45 -27.87 -12.37
N GLY A 149 -1.94 -27.81 -11.14
CA GLY A 149 -1.42 -28.53 -9.98
C GLY A 149 0.04 -28.21 -9.57
N ARG A 150 0.65 -27.10 -10.02
CA ARG A 150 2.09 -26.82 -9.81
C ARG A 150 2.42 -25.65 -8.87
N GLY A 151 1.43 -24.94 -8.34
CA GLY A 151 1.66 -23.71 -7.60
C GLY A 151 2.00 -22.52 -8.51
N GLY A 152 1.80 -21.31 -8.03
CA GLY A 152 1.84 -20.09 -8.85
C GLY A 152 2.30 -18.87 -8.07
N TRP A 153 2.12 -17.69 -8.66
CA TRP A 153 2.49 -16.43 -8.05
C TRP A 153 1.24 -15.60 -7.79
N ILE A 154 1.05 -15.15 -6.55
CA ILE A 154 0.02 -14.17 -6.20
C ILE A 154 0.65 -12.78 -6.18
N HIS A 155 -0.13 -11.76 -6.53
CA HIS A 155 0.33 -10.37 -6.53
C HIS A 155 -0.29 -9.63 -5.34
N ILE A 156 0.56 -9.04 -4.52
CA ILE A 156 0.14 -8.16 -3.42
C ILE A 156 -0.04 -6.77 -4.00
N SER A 157 -1.28 -6.29 -3.96
CA SER A 157 -1.70 -5.06 -4.63
C SER A 157 -2.15 -4.00 -3.64
N ASP A 158 -2.06 -2.76 -4.10
CA ASP A 158 -2.57 -1.59 -3.41
C ASP A 158 -4.11 -1.60 -3.36
N GLU A 159 -4.68 -1.37 -2.18
CA GLU A 159 -6.13 -1.35 -1.95
C GLU A 159 -6.82 -0.10 -2.49
N ARG A 160 -6.06 0.92 -2.96
CA ARG A 160 -6.65 2.10 -3.61
C ARG A 160 -7.50 1.73 -4.81
N ARG A 161 -7.16 0.63 -5.47
CA ARG A 161 -7.87 0.08 -6.63
C ARG A 161 -7.87 -1.44 -6.55
N PRO A 162 -8.79 -2.04 -5.77
CA PRO A 162 -8.87 -3.48 -5.64
C PRO A 162 -9.16 -4.08 -7.02
N PRO A 163 -8.34 -5.02 -7.52
CA PRO A 163 -8.64 -5.70 -8.77
C PRO A 163 -9.90 -6.55 -8.63
N GLU A 164 -10.61 -6.76 -9.73
CA GLU A 164 -11.63 -7.81 -9.79
C GLU A 164 -10.97 -9.17 -9.55
N TYR A 165 -11.71 -10.10 -8.93
CA TYR A 165 -11.19 -11.41 -8.58
C TYR A 165 -10.57 -12.13 -9.79
N GLY A 166 -9.32 -12.56 -9.66
CA GLY A 166 -8.58 -13.22 -10.73
C GLY A 166 -8.02 -12.29 -11.81
N ARG A 167 -8.12 -10.97 -11.66
CA ARG A 167 -7.37 -10.02 -12.49
C ARG A 167 -6.08 -9.58 -11.82
N ILE A 168 -5.06 -9.39 -12.65
CA ILE A 168 -3.80 -8.80 -12.23
C ILE A 168 -4.00 -7.27 -12.13
N PRO A 169 -3.63 -6.63 -11.01
CA PRO A 169 -3.65 -5.17 -10.86
C PRO A 169 -2.74 -4.47 -11.87
N TRP A 170 -2.82 -3.14 -11.93
CA TRP A 170 -1.87 -2.38 -12.73
C TRP A 170 -0.45 -2.51 -12.17
N PRO A 171 0.61 -2.55 -13.00
CA PRO A 171 1.98 -2.68 -12.52
C PRO A 171 2.41 -1.63 -11.49
N GLU A 172 1.85 -0.42 -11.55
CA GLU A 172 2.09 0.67 -10.60
C GLU A 172 1.40 0.48 -9.24
N ASP A 173 0.42 -0.41 -9.17
CA ASP A 173 -0.35 -0.77 -7.97
C ASP A 173 0.14 -2.09 -7.34
N ILE A 174 1.06 -2.82 -7.98
CA ILE A 174 1.59 -4.08 -7.44
C ILE A 174 2.80 -3.76 -6.57
N PHE A 175 2.72 -4.08 -5.27
CA PHE A 175 3.87 -3.98 -4.38
C PHE A 175 4.91 -5.05 -4.69
N GLY A 176 4.46 -6.29 -4.88
CA GLY A 176 5.30 -7.44 -5.17
C GLY A 176 4.49 -8.72 -5.34
N SER A 177 5.17 -9.83 -5.55
CA SER A 177 4.57 -11.14 -5.76
C SER A 177 5.06 -12.13 -4.72
N LEU A 178 4.19 -13.05 -4.31
CA LEU A 178 4.53 -14.20 -3.45
C LEU A 178 4.34 -15.49 -4.22
N GLU A 179 5.23 -16.44 -4.00
CA GLU A 179 5.15 -17.78 -4.55
C GLU A 179 4.30 -18.68 -3.64
N VAL A 180 3.41 -19.43 -4.28
CA VAL A 180 2.46 -20.36 -3.65
C VAL A 180 2.69 -21.74 -4.25
N ASP A 181 2.74 -22.77 -3.41
CA ASP A 181 2.89 -24.15 -3.82
C ASP A 181 1.58 -24.75 -4.39
N SER A 182 1.61 -26.05 -4.73
CA SER A 182 0.43 -26.77 -5.23
C SER A 182 -0.66 -27.00 -4.19
N GLU A 183 -0.35 -26.86 -2.91
CA GLU A 183 -1.28 -27.07 -1.79
C GLU A 183 -1.90 -25.76 -1.28
N GLY A 184 -1.33 -24.62 -1.70
CA GLY A 184 -1.77 -23.30 -1.30
C GLY A 184 -1.00 -22.65 -0.19
N ASN A 185 0.12 -23.24 0.18
CA ASN A 185 1.01 -22.68 1.15
C ASN A 185 2.02 -21.79 0.44
N PHE A 186 2.47 -20.76 1.15
CA PHE A 186 3.53 -19.89 0.67
C PHE A 186 4.87 -20.62 0.69
N VAL A 187 5.66 -20.46 -0.37
CA VAL A 187 6.95 -21.14 -0.50
C VAL A 187 8.01 -20.46 0.38
N GLY A 188 8.62 -21.23 1.29
CA GLY A 188 9.65 -20.75 2.22
C GLY A 188 9.07 -19.99 3.41
N GLU A 189 9.95 -19.37 4.22
CA GLU A 189 9.54 -18.64 5.44
C GLU A 189 8.77 -17.34 5.14
N ASN A 190 8.95 -16.79 3.95
CA ASN A 190 8.47 -15.46 3.57
C ASN A 190 7.60 -15.46 2.29
N GLY A 191 7.29 -16.65 1.74
CA GLY A 191 6.57 -16.76 0.46
C GLY A 191 7.37 -16.32 -0.76
N ASN A 192 8.71 -16.43 -0.71
CA ASN A 192 9.64 -16.00 -1.76
C ASN A 192 9.30 -14.62 -2.36
N TYR A 193 9.11 -13.62 -1.50
CA TYR A 193 8.66 -12.30 -1.90
C TYR A 193 9.58 -11.64 -2.94
N SER A 194 9.01 -11.30 -4.09
CA SER A 194 9.67 -10.56 -5.17
C SER A 194 9.05 -9.17 -5.33
N PRO A 195 9.78 -8.07 -5.08
CA PRO A 195 9.26 -6.73 -5.29
C PRO A 195 8.98 -6.45 -6.77
N SER A 196 7.92 -5.67 -7.06
CA SER A 196 7.51 -5.33 -8.43
C SER A 196 8.44 -4.33 -9.12
N GLY A 197 9.12 -3.49 -8.34
CA GLY A 197 10.03 -2.43 -8.83
C GLY A 197 9.32 -1.27 -9.54
N THR A 198 8.07 -1.43 -9.98
CA THR A 198 7.26 -0.40 -10.65
C THR A 198 6.23 0.27 -9.76
N TYR A 199 6.15 -0.12 -8.48
CA TYR A 199 5.19 0.42 -7.52
C TYR A 199 5.36 1.94 -7.34
N ARG A 200 4.23 2.66 -7.27
CA ARG A 200 4.20 4.10 -6.99
C ARG A 200 3.30 4.40 -5.79
N VAL A 201 3.86 5.15 -4.84
CA VAL A 201 3.14 5.58 -3.63
C VAL A 201 1.91 6.44 -3.96
N ILE A 202 1.98 7.24 -5.02
CA ILE A 202 0.88 8.10 -5.47
C ILE A 202 0.65 7.88 -6.96
N THR A 203 -0.60 7.58 -7.31
CA THR A 203 -1.07 7.51 -8.70
C THR A 203 -2.24 8.47 -8.90
N ARG A 204 -2.85 8.43 -10.08
CA ARG A 204 -4.07 9.22 -10.38
C ARG A 204 -5.26 8.81 -9.52
N ASP A 205 -5.26 7.57 -9.04
CA ASP A 205 -6.36 6.99 -8.26
C ASP A 205 -6.24 7.33 -6.77
N GLY A 206 -5.09 7.84 -6.32
CA GLY A 206 -4.88 8.34 -4.97
C GLY A 206 -3.54 7.97 -4.38
N ILE A 207 -3.47 8.07 -3.06
CA ILE A 207 -2.32 7.67 -2.25
C ILE A 207 -2.39 6.19 -1.87
N LEU A 208 -1.25 5.64 -1.47
CA LEU A 208 -1.07 4.25 -1.06
C LEU A 208 -2.21 3.72 -0.17
N GLY A 209 -2.73 2.56 -0.53
CA GLY A 209 -3.72 1.78 0.20
C GLY A 209 -3.12 0.44 0.60
N LEU A 210 -3.07 0.19 1.91
CA LEU A 210 -2.59 -1.07 2.48
C LEU A 210 -3.72 -1.75 3.22
N SER A 211 -3.73 -3.09 3.14
CA SER A 211 -4.62 -3.91 3.94
C SER A 211 -4.53 -3.55 5.42
N PRO A 212 -5.63 -3.65 6.20
CA PRO A 212 -5.62 -3.30 7.61
C PRO A 212 -4.49 -3.99 8.39
N PHE A 213 -4.22 -5.26 8.07
CA PHE A 213 -3.15 -6.04 8.68
C PHE A 213 -1.76 -5.50 8.33
N LEU A 214 -1.46 -5.32 7.04
CA LEU A 214 -0.15 -4.82 6.60
C LEU A 214 0.10 -3.39 7.07
N ARG A 215 -0.94 -2.56 7.09
CA ARG A 215 -0.89 -1.20 7.62
C ARG A 215 -0.49 -1.18 9.08
N GLU A 216 -1.09 -2.03 9.93
CA GLU A 216 -0.73 -2.12 11.35
C GLU A 216 0.72 -2.52 11.56
N LYS A 217 1.21 -3.50 10.79
CA LYS A 217 2.62 -3.94 10.84
C LYS A 217 3.58 -2.86 10.38
N LEU A 218 3.21 -2.12 9.34
CA LEU A 218 4.01 -0.99 8.86
C LEU A 218 4.07 0.12 9.90
N VAL A 219 2.92 0.50 10.48
CA VAL A 219 2.86 1.51 11.55
C VAL A 219 3.69 1.08 12.76
N GLN A 220 3.62 -0.19 13.16
CA GLN A 220 4.47 -0.74 14.23
C GLN A 220 5.96 -0.56 13.90
N LYS A 221 6.38 -0.92 12.68
CA LYS A 221 7.78 -0.80 12.27
C LYS A 221 8.27 0.63 12.22
N LEU A 222 7.44 1.54 11.69
CA LEU A 222 7.75 2.96 11.64
C LEU A 222 7.86 3.58 13.03
N ARG A 223 7.05 3.12 14.01
CA ARG A 223 7.17 3.56 15.42
C ARG A 223 8.49 3.13 16.03
N GLU A 224 8.92 1.89 15.77
CA GLU A 224 10.23 1.41 16.23
C GLU A 224 11.36 2.29 15.69
N GLN A 225 11.36 2.57 14.38
CA GLN A 225 12.37 3.42 13.73
C GLN A 225 12.31 4.88 14.18
N GLY A 226 11.12 5.42 14.42
CA GLY A 226 10.94 6.79 14.90
C GLY A 226 11.28 6.98 16.39
N SER A 227 11.40 5.89 17.15
CA SER A 227 11.81 5.90 18.56
C SER A 227 13.32 5.76 18.79
N GLN A 228 14.07 5.41 17.74
CA GLN A 228 15.53 5.32 17.73
C GLN A 228 16.18 6.65 17.35
#